data_AF-A0A0E3S9K0-F1
#
_entry.id   AF-A0A0E3S9K0-F1
#
_cell.length_a   1.000
_cell.length_b   1.000
_cell.length_c   1.000
_cell.angle_alpha   90.00
_cell.angle_beta   90.00
_cell.angle_gamma   90.00
#
_symmetry.space_group_name_H-M   'P 1'
#
loop_
_entity.id
_entity.type
_entity.pdbx_description
1 polymer ?
#
loop_
_entity_poly.entity_id
_entity_poly.type
_entity_poly.pdbx_seq_one_letter_code
_entity_poly.pdbx_strand_id
1 'polypeptide(L)'
;MTSPDYKSSEMKSGQPSLPELGQMFKIQTDEKVGFLKKLFSAGAPVIAIAFAELLIFSGRIKEAAVTYTLLLVILSLSITVSKKLEIRKIHQALILLPILRLVNLSMPTFFESNLYSFVFIYAPMTIPATIISIHQKIPGEWTVDLLQKMWIYLPFSILAGLIFAEAEYSIIRTNPLIPDLSPVNLLLLTIIMIFVVGLIEEFIFRGIIQTRLEEFLGPAGGILLASLLFGLMHSSYGTPYEMAYTFLAGGTLGYLFYRTKSLSLVVMIHGFINIFLFGLIPHLGPGLGLM
;
A
#
# COMPACT_ATOMS: atom_id res chain seq x y z
N MET A 1 -45.63 -28.23 -68.24
CA MET A 1 -45.87 -26.92 -67.59
C MET A 1 -46.16 -27.17 -66.13
N THR A 2 -45.15 -26.96 -65.29
CA THR A 2 -45.20 -27.14 -63.82
C THR A 2 -45.12 -25.76 -63.18
N SER A 3 -46.14 -25.38 -62.43
CA SER A 3 -46.16 -24.14 -61.62
C SER A 3 -45.47 -24.41 -60.27
N PRO A 4 -44.55 -23.56 -59.79
CA PRO A 4 -43.99 -23.71 -58.45
C PRO A 4 -44.87 -23.00 -57.39
N ASP A 5 -45.18 -23.72 -56.31
CA ASP A 5 -45.77 -23.18 -55.08
C ASP A 5 -44.80 -22.24 -54.37
N TYR A 6 -45.26 -21.02 -54.07
CA TYR A 6 -44.53 -20.03 -53.27
C TYR A 6 -44.96 -20.14 -51.80
N LYS A 7 -44.06 -20.61 -50.93
CA LYS A 7 -44.26 -20.59 -49.47
C LYS A 7 -44.05 -19.17 -48.92
N SER A 8 -45.05 -18.63 -48.23
CA SER A 8 -44.94 -17.39 -47.46
C SER A 8 -43.96 -17.55 -46.29
N SER A 9 -42.99 -16.64 -46.20
CA SER A 9 -42.09 -16.53 -45.06
C SER A 9 -42.76 -15.74 -43.93
N GLU A 10 -43.13 -16.44 -42.86
CA GLU A 10 -43.50 -15.79 -41.60
C GLU A 10 -42.25 -15.17 -40.96
N MET A 11 -42.11 -13.84 -41.05
CA MET A 11 -41.19 -13.08 -40.21
C MET A 11 -41.69 -13.14 -38.77
N LYS A 12 -41.04 -13.96 -37.93
CA LYS A 12 -41.19 -13.89 -36.47
C LYS A 12 -40.65 -12.53 -35.99
N SER A 13 -41.54 -11.60 -35.71
CA SER A 13 -41.23 -10.38 -34.96
C SER A 13 -40.90 -10.74 -33.51
N GLY A 14 -39.60 -10.86 -33.20
CA GLY A 14 -39.15 -10.91 -31.81
C GLY A 14 -39.37 -9.55 -31.16
N GLN A 15 -40.40 -9.42 -30.32
CA GLN A 15 -40.52 -8.29 -29.41
C GLN A 15 -39.38 -8.39 -28.38
N PRO A 16 -38.56 -7.35 -28.17
CA PRO A 16 -37.67 -7.31 -27.01
C PRO A 16 -38.54 -7.17 -25.76
N SER A 17 -38.62 -8.22 -24.94
CA SER A 17 -39.32 -8.15 -23.65
C SER A 17 -38.57 -7.20 -22.72
N LEU A 18 -39.17 -6.05 -22.42
CA LEU A 18 -38.71 -5.14 -21.38
C LEU A 18 -38.69 -5.91 -20.04
N PRO A 19 -37.57 -5.95 -19.30
CA PRO A 19 -37.52 -6.63 -18.01
C PRO A 19 -38.56 -6.02 -17.07
N GLU A 20 -39.39 -6.87 -16.47
CA GLU A 20 -40.43 -6.45 -15.53
C GLU A 20 -39.81 -5.62 -14.40
N LEU A 21 -40.46 -4.52 -14.03
CA LEU A 21 -40.00 -3.57 -13.02
C LEU A 21 -39.53 -4.26 -11.73
N GLY A 22 -40.18 -5.37 -11.32
CA GLY A 22 -39.78 -6.19 -10.18
C GLY A 22 -38.44 -6.92 -10.33
N GLN A 23 -38.06 -7.34 -11.54
CA GLN A 23 -36.73 -7.89 -11.82
C GLN A 23 -35.66 -6.80 -11.79
N MET A 24 -35.95 -5.62 -12.33
CA MET A 24 -35.04 -4.46 -12.24
C MET A 24 -34.80 -4.06 -10.78
N PHE A 25 -35.85 -3.97 -9.96
CA PHE A 25 -35.71 -3.69 -8.53
C PHE A 25 -34.88 -4.77 -7.82
N LYS A 26 -35.14 -6.05 -8.08
CA LYS A 26 -34.43 -7.18 -7.45
C LYS A 26 -32.95 -7.25 -7.83
N ILE A 27 -32.62 -6.99 -9.09
CA ILE A 27 -31.23 -6.89 -9.57
C ILE A 27 -30.52 -5.74 -8.84
N GLN A 28 -31.18 -4.58 -8.70
CA GLN A 28 -30.61 -3.42 -8.04
C GLN A 28 -30.42 -3.64 -6.52
N THR A 29 -31.31 -4.38 -5.85
CA THR A 29 -31.12 -4.76 -4.44
C THR A 29 -30.02 -5.80 -4.26
N ASP A 30 -29.94 -6.81 -5.13
CA ASP A 30 -28.89 -7.84 -5.05
C ASP A 30 -27.49 -7.27 -5.36
N GLU A 31 -27.38 -6.32 -6.29
CA GLU A 31 -26.15 -5.55 -6.52
C GLU A 31 -25.75 -4.71 -5.31
N LYS A 32 -26.70 -3.99 -4.69
CA LYS A 32 -26.45 -3.20 -3.46
C LYS A 32 -26.01 -4.09 -2.29
N VAL A 33 -26.67 -5.23 -2.09
CA VAL A 33 -26.32 -6.19 -1.03
C VAL A 33 -24.96 -6.85 -1.31
N GLY A 34 -24.65 -7.15 -2.56
CA GLY A 34 -23.34 -7.64 -3.00
C GLY A 34 -22.23 -6.62 -2.76
N PHE A 35 -22.47 -5.35 -3.07
CA PHE A 35 -21.56 -4.24 -2.83
C PHE A 35 -21.32 -3.99 -1.34
N LEU A 36 -22.37 -3.99 -0.51
CA LEU A 36 -22.26 -3.86 0.95
C LEU A 36 -21.45 -5.00 1.58
N LYS A 37 -21.67 -6.24 1.13
CA LYS A 37 -20.87 -7.40 1.57
C LYS A 37 -19.41 -7.30 1.11
N LYS A 38 -19.15 -6.78 -0.10
CA LYS A 38 -17.79 -6.48 -0.57
C LYS A 38 -17.13 -5.43 0.33
N LEU A 39 -17.80 -4.31 0.56
CA LEU A 39 -17.30 -3.22 1.38
C LEU A 39 -16.99 -3.67 2.81
N PHE A 40 -17.86 -4.48 3.41
CA PHE A 40 -17.63 -5.05 4.74
C PHE A 40 -16.41 -5.99 4.79
N SER A 41 -16.17 -6.75 3.72
CA SER A 41 -15.07 -7.71 3.65
C SER A 41 -13.68 -7.05 3.67
N ALA A 42 -13.54 -5.88 3.03
CA ALA A 42 -12.32 -5.07 3.10
C ALA A 42 -12.31 -4.11 4.29
N GLY A 43 -13.47 -3.56 4.65
CA GLY A 43 -13.62 -2.55 5.70
C GLY A 43 -13.37 -3.09 7.10
N ALA A 44 -13.83 -4.30 7.44
CA ALA A 44 -13.63 -4.86 8.78
C ALA A 44 -12.14 -5.02 9.16
N PRO A 45 -11.27 -5.60 8.30
CA PRO A 45 -9.83 -5.60 8.53
C PRO A 45 -9.23 -4.20 8.66
N VAL A 46 -9.63 -3.26 7.81
CA VAL A 46 -9.12 -1.87 7.85
C VAL A 46 -9.47 -1.19 9.18
N ILE A 47 -10.70 -1.36 9.65
CA ILE A 47 -11.15 -0.82 10.95
C ILE A 47 -10.34 -1.42 12.09
N ALA A 48 -10.07 -2.73 12.05
CA ALA A 48 -9.24 -3.40 13.04
C ALA A 48 -7.78 -2.89 13.03
N ILE A 49 -7.20 -2.65 11.83
CA ILE A 49 -5.88 -2.02 11.67
C ILE A 49 -5.90 -0.62 12.26
N ALA A 50 -6.87 0.22 11.88
CA ALA A 50 -7.01 1.57 12.41
C ALA A 50 -7.11 1.59 13.93
N PHE A 51 -7.91 0.69 14.51
CA PHE A 51 -8.01 0.55 15.96
C PHE A 51 -6.68 0.16 16.60
N ALA A 52 -5.95 -0.80 16.03
CA ALA A 52 -4.64 -1.21 16.52
C ALA A 52 -3.59 -0.08 16.41
N GLU A 53 -3.59 0.68 15.33
CA GLU A 53 -2.72 1.86 15.16
C GLU A 53 -3.08 2.98 16.15
N LEU A 54 -4.36 3.20 16.44
CA LEU A 54 -4.76 4.15 17.50
C LEU A 54 -4.32 3.70 18.90
N LEU A 55 -4.27 2.38 19.16
CA LEU A 55 -3.68 1.86 20.40
C LEU A 55 -2.18 2.18 20.46
N ILE A 56 -1.44 2.00 19.35
CA ILE A 56 -0.02 2.39 19.27
C ILE A 56 0.16 3.89 19.51
N PHE A 57 -0.63 4.71 18.83
CA PHE A 57 -0.64 6.16 18.99
C PHE A 57 -0.86 6.59 20.45
N SER A 58 -1.75 5.89 21.17
CA SER A 58 -2.04 6.15 22.59
C SER A 58 -1.00 5.58 23.57
N GLY A 59 0.08 4.96 23.09
CA GLY A 59 1.11 4.32 23.91
C GLY A 59 0.73 2.94 24.45
N ARG A 60 -0.42 2.37 24.05
CA ARG A 60 -0.95 1.06 24.49
C ARG A 60 -0.40 -0.08 23.66
N ILE A 61 0.92 -0.23 23.65
CA ILE A 61 1.65 -1.14 22.76
C ILE A 61 1.28 -2.61 22.98
N LYS A 62 1.04 -3.03 24.23
CA LYS A 62 0.68 -4.43 24.55
C LYS A 62 -0.68 -4.78 23.96
N GLU A 63 -1.68 -3.92 24.12
CA GLU A 63 -3.01 -4.12 23.57
C GLU A 63 -3.01 -4.04 22.05
N ALA A 64 -2.18 -3.17 21.47
CA ALA A 64 -1.97 -3.13 20.02
C ALA A 64 -1.39 -4.45 19.50
N ALA A 65 -0.37 -5.01 20.15
CA ALA A 65 0.23 -6.29 19.79
C ALA A 65 -0.78 -7.45 19.88
N VAL A 66 -1.60 -7.49 20.94
CA VAL A 66 -2.69 -8.47 21.07
C VAL A 66 -3.71 -8.30 19.94
N THR A 67 -4.13 -7.07 19.65
CA THR A 67 -5.08 -6.77 18.57
C THR A 67 -4.54 -7.22 17.21
N TYR A 68 -3.28 -6.92 16.91
CA TYR A 68 -2.62 -7.35 15.67
C TYR A 68 -2.47 -8.86 15.57
N THR A 69 -2.17 -9.54 16.69
CA THR A 69 -2.11 -11.01 16.73
C THR A 69 -3.47 -11.63 16.46
N LEU A 70 -4.53 -11.10 17.07
CA LEU A 70 -5.90 -11.57 16.81
C LEU A 70 -6.31 -11.32 15.36
N LEU A 71 -6.00 -10.14 14.82
CA LEU A 71 -6.28 -9.81 13.43
C LEU A 71 -5.53 -10.74 12.46
N LEU A 72 -4.26 -11.06 12.75
CA LEU A 72 -3.47 -12.01 11.96
C LEU A 72 -4.13 -13.39 11.92
N VAL A 73 -4.61 -13.90 13.07
CA VAL A 73 -5.32 -15.18 13.15
C VAL A 73 -6.65 -15.12 12.39
N ILE A 74 -7.43 -14.06 12.56
CA ILE A 74 -8.73 -13.85 11.89
C ILE A 74 -8.54 -13.80 10.37
N LEU A 75 -7.56 -13.05 9.88
CA LEU A 75 -7.26 -12.97 8.44
C LEU A 75 -6.81 -14.32 7.90
N SER A 76 -5.95 -15.05 8.63
CA SER A 76 -5.51 -16.40 8.24
C SER A 76 -6.69 -17.37 8.10
N LEU A 77 -7.60 -17.38 9.09
CA LEU A 77 -8.82 -18.20 9.04
C LEU A 77 -9.74 -17.77 7.89
N SER A 78 -9.91 -16.46 7.71
CA SER A 78 -10.74 -15.92 6.63
C SER A 78 -10.23 -16.32 5.25
N ILE A 79 -8.90 -16.30 5.04
CA ILE A 79 -8.28 -16.73 3.77
C ILE A 79 -8.56 -18.22 3.51
N THR A 80 -8.48 -19.07 4.53
CA THR A 80 -8.72 -20.53 4.41
C THR A 80 -10.19 -20.86 4.15
N VAL A 81 -11.12 -20.19 4.83
CA VAL A 81 -12.56 -20.49 4.76
C VAL A 81 -13.26 -19.81 3.57
N SER A 82 -12.75 -18.67 3.11
CA SER A 82 -13.39 -17.88 2.06
C SER A 82 -13.40 -18.59 0.71
N LYS A 83 -14.59 -18.87 0.18
CA LYS A 83 -14.77 -19.43 -1.18
C LYS A 83 -14.51 -18.41 -2.29
N LYS A 84 -14.71 -17.12 -2.02
CA LYS A 84 -14.56 -16.04 -3.02
C LYS A 84 -13.09 -15.68 -3.19
N LEU A 85 -12.58 -15.80 -4.43
CA LEU A 85 -11.19 -15.49 -4.75
C LEU A 85 -10.83 -14.02 -4.46
N GLU A 86 -11.72 -13.08 -4.77
CA GLU A 86 -11.51 -11.65 -4.52
C GLU A 86 -11.25 -11.35 -3.03
N ILE A 87 -12.06 -11.92 -2.14
CA ILE A 87 -11.92 -11.74 -0.68
C ILE A 87 -10.59 -12.32 -0.19
N ARG A 88 -10.23 -13.52 -0.65
CA ARG A 88 -8.94 -14.14 -0.29
C ARG A 88 -7.76 -13.26 -0.69
N LYS A 89 -7.79 -12.70 -1.90
CA LYS A 89 -6.71 -11.81 -2.39
C LYS A 89 -6.57 -10.56 -1.52
N ILE A 90 -7.67 -9.92 -1.16
CA ILE A 90 -7.67 -8.74 -0.27
C ILE A 90 -7.14 -9.10 1.12
N HIS A 91 -7.63 -10.18 1.72
CA HIS A 91 -7.18 -10.58 3.06
C HIS A 91 -5.71 -11.00 3.07
N GLN A 92 -5.24 -11.70 2.03
CA GLN A 92 -3.83 -11.98 1.84
C GLN A 92 -3.00 -10.70 1.68
N ALA A 93 -3.48 -9.67 0.99
CA ALA A 93 -2.77 -8.40 0.89
C ALA A 93 -2.70 -7.68 2.25
N LEU A 94 -3.84 -7.58 2.95
CA LEU A 94 -3.93 -6.88 4.23
C LEU A 94 -3.20 -7.60 5.38
N ILE A 95 -2.98 -8.92 5.29
CA ILE A 95 -2.23 -9.67 6.30
C ILE A 95 -0.77 -9.19 6.46
N LEU A 96 -0.22 -8.53 5.42
CA LEU A 96 1.12 -7.97 5.47
C LEU A 96 1.27 -6.89 6.53
N LEU A 97 0.20 -6.13 6.84
CA LEU A 97 0.27 -5.04 7.82
C LEU A 97 0.38 -5.55 9.27
N PRO A 98 -0.45 -6.51 9.73
CA PRO A 98 -0.21 -7.19 11.00
C PRO A 98 1.16 -7.84 11.12
N ILE A 99 1.64 -8.51 10.06
CA ILE A 99 2.97 -9.13 10.09
C ILE A 99 4.05 -8.05 10.24
N LEU A 100 4.01 -6.99 9.42
CA LEU A 100 4.94 -5.87 9.49
C LEU A 100 4.97 -5.27 10.89
N ARG A 101 3.80 -5.03 11.49
CA ARG A 101 3.74 -4.42 12.81
C ARG A 101 4.22 -5.34 13.92
N LEU A 102 3.86 -6.62 13.89
CA LEU A 102 4.34 -7.57 14.89
C LEU A 102 5.85 -7.78 14.80
N VAL A 103 6.41 -7.79 13.59
CA VAL A 103 7.87 -7.82 13.37
C VAL A 103 8.52 -6.56 13.95
N ASN A 104 7.99 -5.37 13.64
CA ASN A 104 8.49 -4.10 14.16
C ASN A 104 8.43 -4.04 15.71
N LEU A 105 7.30 -4.40 16.32
CA LEU A 105 7.15 -4.41 17.79
C LEU A 105 8.00 -5.47 18.49
N SER A 106 8.42 -6.51 17.77
CA SER A 106 9.29 -7.57 18.30
C SER A 106 10.77 -7.28 18.07
N MET A 107 11.13 -6.17 17.42
CA MET A 107 12.52 -5.85 17.15
C MET A 107 13.30 -5.64 18.44
N PRO A 108 14.41 -6.35 18.62
CA PRO A 108 15.22 -6.19 19.81
C PRO A 108 16.04 -4.89 19.72
N THR A 109 16.20 -4.22 20.86
CA THR A 109 16.93 -2.95 20.99
C THR A 109 18.45 -3.13 20.98
N PHE A 110 18.99 -4.16 20.31
CA PHE A 110 20.40 -4.55 20.43
C PHE A 110 21.39 -3.57 19.80
N PHE A 111 20.94 -2.67 18.93
CA PHE A 111 21.79 -1.68 18.28
C PHE A 111 21.46 -0.28 18.82
N GLU A 112 22.44 0.40 19.39
CA GLU A 112 22.31 1.82 19.78
C GLU A 112 22.09 2.74 18.55
N SER A 113 22.24 2.21 17.33
CA SER A 113 21.97 2.88 16.06
C SER A 113 20.69 2.38 15.37
N ASN A 114 19.72 3.28 15.23
CA ASN A 114 18.39 3.02 14.66
C ASN A 114 18.38 2.52 13.19
N LEU A 115 19.49 2.71 12.45
CA LEU A 115 19.53 2.42 11.01
C LEU A 115 19.46 0.91 10.70
N TYR A 116 20.18 0.06 11.45
CA TYR A 116 20.24 -1.38 11.16
C TYR A 116 18.95 -2.11 11.54
N SER A 117 18.19 -1.58 12.50
CA SER A 117 16.89 -2.12 12.88
C SER A 117 15.93 -2.24 11.69
N PHE A 118 16.00 -1.31 10.73
CA PHE A 118 15.20 -1.39 9.50
C PHE A 118 15.50 -2.62 8.66
N VAL A 119 16.76 -3.10 8.63
CA VAL A 119 17.11 -4.35 7.94
C VAL A 119 16.40 -5.53 8.58
N PHE A 120 16.39 -5.59 9.91
CA PHE A 120 15.71 -6.67 10.64
C PHE A 120 14.19 -6.58 10.58
N ILE A 121 13.62 -5.41 10.32
CA ILE A 121 12.17 -5.23 10.12
C ILE A 121 11.78 -5.65 8.70
N TYR A 122 12.42 -5.06 7.68
CA TYR A 122 11.94 -5.21 6.32
C TYR A 122 12.51 -6.44 5.60
N ALA A 123 13.73 -6.89 5.92
CA ALA A 123 14.26 -8.09 5.26
C ALA A 123 13.36 -9.33 5.47
N PRO A 124 12.84 -9.62 6.68
CA PRO A 124 11.86 -10.69 6.86
C PRO A 124 10.56 -10.47 6.09
N MET A 125 10.14 -9.22 5.88
CA MET A 125 8.91 -8.87 5.14
C MET A 125 9.00 -9.20 3.64
N THR A 126 10.20 -9.34 3.09
CA THR A 126 10.39 -9.78 1.70
C THR A 126 9.77 -11.17 1.46
N ILE A 127 9.80 -12.05 2.46
CA ILE A 127 9.30 -13.43 2.37
C ILE A 127 7.78 -13.46 2.14
N PRO A 128 6.93 -12.95 3.07
CA PRO A 128 5.48 -12.99 2.86
C PRO A 128 5.06 -12.13 1.66
N ALA A 129 5.69 -10.99 1.42
CA ALA A 129 5.37 -10.13 0.26
C ALA A 129 5.63 -10.86 -1.07
N THR A 130 6.76 -11.56 -1.20
CA THR A 130 7.09 -12.33 -2.40
C THR A 130 6.17 -13.53 -2.58
N ILE A 131 5.88 -14.27 -1.49
CA ILE A 131 4.93 -15.40 -1.52
C ILE A 131 3.57 -14.93 -2.02
N ILE A 132 3.03 -13.83 -1.48
CA ILE A 132 1.73 -13.28 -1.88
C ILE A 132 1.77 -12.81 -3.34
N SER A 133 2.83 -12.11 -3.75
CA SER A 133 2.96 -11.61 -5.12
C SER A 133 2.95 -12.73 -6.16
N ILE A 134 3.77 -13.76 -5.95
CA ILE A 134 3.84 -14.94 -6.83
C ILE A 134 2.51 -15.70 -6.82
N HIS A 135 1.95 -15.97 -5.64
CA HIS A 135 0.72 -16.74 -5.49
C HIS A 135 -0.47 -16.06 -6.16
N GLN A 136 -0.58 -14.73 -6.03
CA GLN A 136 -1.68 -13.97 -6.62
C GLN A 136 -1.42 -13.55 -8.07
N LYS A 137 -0.24 -13.84 -8.62
CA LYS A 137 0.20 -13.42 -9.97
C LYS A 137 0.06 -11.91 -10.17
N ILE A 138 0.56 -11.13 -9.21
CA ILE A 138 0.58 -9.67 -9.34
C ILE A 138 1.51 -9.32 -10.51
N PRO A 139 1.05 -8.55 -11.51
CA PRO A 139 1.92 -8.10 -12.58
C PRO A 139 3.00 -7.19 -11.98
N GLY A 140 4.25 -7.65 -11.99
CA GLY A 140 5.40 -6.89 -11.50
C GLY A 140 6.33 -6.48 -12.64
N GLU A 141 7.01 -5.34 -12.48
CA GLU A 141 8.28 -5.08 -13.14
C GLU A 141 9.30 -6.04 -12.50
N TRP A 142 9.40 -7.28 -13.00
CA TRP A 142 10.27 -8.30 -12.41
C TRP A 142 11.74 -7.94 -12.67
N THR A 143 12.29 -7.18 -11.72
CA THR A 143 13.71 -6.85 -11.44
C THR A 143 14.56 -6.19 -12.53
N VAL A 144 14.47 -6.59 -13.80
CA VAL A 144 15.35 -6.08 -14.87
C VAL A 144 15.02 -4.63 -15.23
N ASP A 145 13.73 -4.30 -15.36
CA ASP A 145 13.27 -2.93 -15.62
C ASP A 145 13.42 -2.01 -14.41
N LEU A 146 13.45 -2.57 -13.19
CA LEU A 146 13.44 -1.79 -11.95
C LEU A 146 14.69 -0.91 -11.84
N LEU A 147 15.86 -1.55 -11.87
CA LEU A 147 17.14 -0.85 -11.74
C LEU A 147 17.43 0.07 -12.92
N GLN A 148 17.02 -0.32 -14.13
CA GLN A 148 17.23 0.48 -15.33
C GLN A 148 16.42 1.79 -15.26
N LYS A 149 15.17 1.74 -14.82
CA LYS A 149 14.30 2.92 -14.71
C LYS A 149 14.66 3.82 -13.54
N MET A 150 15.26 3.29 -12.46
CA MET A 150 15.72 4.10 -11.32
C MET A 150 16.64 5.24 -11.75
N TRP A 151 17.58 4.99 -12.67
CA TRP A 151 18.52 6.03 -13.14
C TRP A 151 17.83 7.13 -13.94
N ILE A 152 16.75 6.78 -14.66
CA ILE A 152 15.93 7.73 -15.43
C ILE A 152 15.17 8.67 -14.48
N TYR A 153 14.66 8.14 -13.38
CA TYR A 153 13.89 8.90 -12.40
C TYR A 153 14.74 9.64 -11.37
N LEU A 154 16.05 9.44 -11.36
CA LEU A 154 16.96 9.97 -10.35
C LEU A 154 16.85 11.50 -10.17
N PRO A 155 16.93 12.36 -11.22
CA PRO A 155 16.89 13.81 -11.02
C PRO A 155 15.55 14.29 -10.46
N PHE A 156 14.44 13.72 -10.96
CA PHE A 156 13.10 14.05 -10.49
C PHE A 156 12.88 13.60 -9.04
N SER A 157 13.38 12.42 -8.67
CA SER A 157 13.20 11.84 -7.34
C SER A 157 13.98 12.60 -6.27
N ILE A 158 15.16 13.14 -6.61
CA ILE A 158 15.92 14.02 -5.71
C ILE A 158 15.11 15.28 -5.39
N LEU A 159 14.57 15.96 -6.42
CA LEU A 159 13.81 17.19 -6.23
C LEU A 159 12.50 16.94 -5.46
N ALA A 160 11.73 15.94 -5.87
CA ALA A 160 10.50 15.56 -5.18
C ALA A 160 10.80 15.15 -3.74
N GLY A 161 11.80 14.28 -3.54
CA GLY A 161 12.20 13.79 -2.24
C GLY A 161 12.56 14.90 -1.27
N LEU A 162 13.32 15.91 -1.72
CA LEU A 162 13.66 17.07 -0.89
C LEU A 162 12.41 17.86 -0.47
N ILE A 163 11.49 18.14 -1.40
CA ILE A 163 10.28 18.92 -1.11
C ILE A 163 9.41 18.20 -0.06
N PHE A 164 9.17 16.91 -0.25
CA PHE A 164 8.42 16.11 0.71
C PHE A 164 9.17 16.01 2.05
N ALA A 165 10.47 15.71 2.05
CA ALA A 165 11.24 15.60 3.28
C ALA A 165 11.28 16.89 4.11
N GLU A 166 11.37 18.07 3.49
CA GLU A 166 11.29 19.36 4.19
C GLU A 166 9.92 19.57 4.86
N ALA A 167 8.84 19.23 4.15
CA ALA A 167 7.50 19.30 4.70
C ALA A 167 7.33 18.35 5.89
N GLU A 168 7.80 17.11 5.77
CA GLU A 168 7.74 16.10 6.83
C GLU A 168 8.61 16.47 8.03
N TYR A 169 9.84 16.93 7.79
CA TYR A 169 10.77 17.36 8.84
C TYR A 169 10.19 18.49 9.69
N SER A 170 9.40 19.39 9.08
CA SER A 170 8.71 20.47 9.81
C SER A 170 7.66 19.95 10.82
N ILE A 171 7.17 18.72 10.63
CA ILE A 171 6.16 18.07 11.46
C ILE A 171 6.83 17.25 12.58
N ILE A 172 7.72 16.33 12.23
CA ILE A 172 8.25 15.33 13.18
C ILE A 172 9.64 15.65 13.74
N ARG A 173 10.40 16.56 13.12
CA ARG A 173 11.76 16.99 13.56
C ARG A 173 12.65 15.82 13.97
N THR A 174 12.95 14.97 13.02
CA THR A 174 13.72 13.73 13.22
C THR A 174 15.15 14.00 13.67
N ASN A 175 15.68 13.07 14.46
CA ASN A 175 17.11 12.98 14.72
C ASN A 175 17.81 12.24 13.58
N PRO A 176 19.10 12.52 13.33
CA PRO A 176 19.85 11.81 12.31
C PRO A 176 19.98 10.32 12.65
N LEU A 177 19.81 9.46 11.63
CA LEU A 177 20.01 8.01 11.75
C LEU A 177 21.46 7.57 11.55
N ILE A 178 22.29 8.45 10.98
CA ILE A 178 23.73 8.27 10.81
C ILE A 178 24.50 9.28 11.67
N PRO A 179 25.72 8.96 12.13
CA PRO A 179 26.46 9.85 13.03
C PRO A 179 27.08 11.06 12.33
N ASP A 180 27.35 10.95 11.04
CA ASP A 180 27.92 12.02 10.22
C ASP A 180 27.56 11.82 8.73
N LEU A 181 27.89 12.83 7.91
CA LEU A 181 27.70 12.81 6.46
C LEU A 181 28.93 12.25 5.71
N SER A 182 29.73 11.38 6.33
CA SER A 182 30.83 10.72 5.62
C SER A 182 30.30 9.90 4.44
N PRO A 183 31.08 9.73 3.35
CA PRO A 183 30.65 8.98 2.19
C PRO A 183 30.18 7.55 2.49
N VAL A 184 30.80 6.90 3.48
CA VAL A 184 30.44 5.53 3.91
C VAL A 184 29.06 5.52 4.57
N ASN A 185 28.81 6.42 5.52
CA ASN A 185 27.53 6.50 6.22
C ASN A 185 26.39 6.92 5.29
N LEU A 186 26.64 7.88 4.40
CA LEU A 186 25.66 8.27 3.37
C LEU A 186 25.35 7.13 2.40
N LEU A 187 26.36 6.36 1.99
CA LEU A 187 26.15 5.19 1.14
C LEU A 187 25.30 4.13 1.85
N LEU A 188 25.60 3.82 3.12
CA LEU A 188 24.83 2.87 3.92
C LEU A 188 23.37 3.33 4.10
N LEU A 189 23.17 4.61 4.45
CA LEU A 189 21.84 5.20 4.56
C LEU A 189 21.09 5.09 3.23
N THR A 190 21.74 5.44 2.11
CA THR A 190 21.13 5.39 0.77
C THR A 190 20.69 3.98 0.42
N ILE A 191 21.55 2.97 0.65
CA ILE A 191 21.24 1.57 0.36
C ILE A 191 20.03 1.11 1.19
N ILE A 192 20.03 1.40 2.49
CA ILE A 192 18.95 0.97 3.40
C ILE A 192 17.65 1.72 3.07
N MET A 193 17.68 3.03 2.88
CA MET A 193 16.46 3.81 2.65
C MET A 193 15.82 3.54 1.29
N ILE A 194 16.61 3.29 0.23
CA ILE A 194 16.07 2.98 -1.10
C ILE A 194 15.69 1.49 -1.21
N PHE A 195 16.63 0.58 -0.93
CA PHE A 195 16.46 -0.83 -1.28
C PHE A 195 15.89 -1.71 -0.16
N VAL A 196 15.92 -1.24 1.08
CA VAL A 196 15.36 -1.97 2.22
C VAL A 196 14.03 -1.34 2.63
N VAL A 197 14.01 -0.07 3.02
CA VAL A 197 12.78 0.59 3.47
C VAL A 197 11.88 0.91 2.27
N GLY A 198 12.30 1.83 1.39
CA GLY A 198 11.49 2.32 0.29
C GLY A 198 11.00 1.21 -0.63
N LEU A 199 11.89 0.32 -1.08
CA LEU A 199 11.51 -0.79 -1.96
C LEU A 199 10.46 -1.71 -1.35
N ILE A 200 10.63 -2.11 -0.10
CA ILE A 200 9.76 -3.11 0.54
C ILE A 200 8.42 -2.47 0.91
N GLU A 201 8.42 -1.24 1.41
CA GLU A 201 7.19 -0.51 1.67
C GLU A 201 6.39 -0.23 0.40
N GLU A 202 7.02 0.33 -0.64
CA GLU A 202 6.32 0.59 -1.90
C GLU A 202 5.84 -0.71 -2.54
N PHE A 203 6.60 -1.80 -2.43
CA PHE A 203 6.14 -3.09 -2.94
C PHE A 203 4.91 -3.60 -2.17
N ILE A 204 4.90 -3.52 -0.84
CA ILE A 204 3.75 -3.93 -0.02
C ILE A 204 2.55 -3.02 -0.30
N PHE A 205 2.72 -1.70 -0.24
CA PHE A 205 1.61 -0.77 -0.32
C PHE A 205 1.12 -0.54 -1.74
N ARG A 206 2.00 -0.33 -2.73
CA ARG A 206 1.61 0.00 -4.10
C ARG A 206 1.51 -1.26 -4.94
N GLY A 207 2.55 -2.09 -4.89
CA GLY A 207 2.61 -3.36 -5.62
C GLY A 207 1.48 -4.31 -5.22
N ILE A 208 1.22 -4.50 -3.93
CA ILE A 208 0.29 -5.51 -3.42
C ILE A 208 -1.05 -4.91 -2.97
N ILE A 209 -1.04 -4.10 -1.91
CA ILE A 209 -2.26 -3.62 -1.25
C ILE A 209 -3.08 -2.74 -2.20
N GLN A 210 -2.50 -1.69 -2.77
CA GLN A 210 -3.17 -0.78 -3.68
C GLN A 210 -3.67 -1.52 -4.92
N THR A 211 -2.84 -2.31 -5.60
CA THR A 211 -3.26 -3.11 -6.76
C THR A 211 -4.50 -3.95 -6.47
N ARG A 212 -4.56 -4.63 -5.32
CA ARG A 212 -5.74 -5.44 -4.96
C ARG A 212 -6.94 -4.61 -4.57
N LEU A 213 -6.74 -3.50 -3.86
CA LEU A 213 -7.84 -2.60 -3.54
C LEU A 213 -8.38 -1.88 -4.79
N GLU A 214 -7.54 -1.57 -5.79
CA GLU A 214 -7.96 -1.04 -7.10
C GLU A 214 -8.83 -2.04 -7.85
N GLU A 215 -8.44 -3.32 -7.90
CA GLU A 215 -9.26 -4.38 -8.50
C GLU A 215 -10.60 -4.57 -7.76
N PHE A 216 -10.63 -4.34 -6.45
CA PHE A 216 -11.79 -4.62 -5.61
C PHE A 216 -12.78 -3.45 -5.47
N LEU A 217 -12.28 -2.21 -5.39
CA LEU A 217 -13.05 -0.98 -5.14
C LEU A 217 -13.01 0.02 -6.31
N GLY A 218 -12.24 -0.29 -7.36
CA GLY A 218 -11.90 0.65 -8.43
C GLY A 218 -10.70 1.54 -8.08
N PRO A 219 -10.13 2.25 -9.08
CA PRO A 219 -8.88 3.00 -8.92
C PRO A 219 -8.88 4.00 -7.76
N ALA A 220 -9.90 4.85 -7.69
CA ALA A 220 -9.98 5.90 -6.66
C ALA A 220 -10.11 5.32 -5.25
N GLY A 221 -10.97 4.31 -5.07
CA GLY A 221 -11.14 3.63 -3.78
C GLY A 221 -9.88 2.87 -3.36
N GLY A 222 -9.19 2.25 -4.31
CA GLY A 222 -7.93 1.55 -4.08
C GLY A 222 -6.81 2.47 -3.59
N ILE A 223 -6.58 3.57 -4.29
CA ILE A 223 -5.59 4.59 -3.92
C ILE A 223 -5.93 5.19 -2.56
N LEU A 224 -7.18 5.61 -2.35
CA LEU A 224 -7.59 6.26 -1.11
C LEU A 224 -7.41 5.35 0.10
N LEU A 225 -7.84 4.09 0.00
CA LEU A 225 -7.76 3.15 1.12
C LEU A 225 -6.33 2.67 1.39
N ALA A 226 -5.52 2.44 0.35
CA ALA A 226 -4.10 2.13 0.53
C ALA A 226 -3.34 3.30 1.18
N SER A 227 -3.65 4.53 0.80
CA SER A 227 -3.07 5.74 1.39
C SER A 227 -3.49 5.93 2.83
N LEU A 228 -4.76 5.65 3.16
CA LEU A 228 -5.26 5.68 4.54
C LEU A 228 -4.49 4.68 5.41
N LEU A 229 -4.31 3.46 4.93
CA LEU A 229 -3.51 2.45 5.62
C LEU A 229 -2.06 2.89 5.77
N PHE A 230 -1.45 3.48 4.75
CA PHE A 230 -0.07 4.00 4.81
C PHE A 230 0.07 5.08 5.89
N GLY A 231 -0.85 6.04 5.93
CA GLY A 231 -0.85 7.10 6.95
C GLY A 231 -1.12 6.59 8.36
N LEU A 232 -2.07 5.65 8.52
CA LEU A 232 -2.32 4.99 9.81
C LEU A 232 -1.06 4.28 10.31
N MET A 233 -0.29 3.66 9.42
CA MET A 233 0.92 2.93 9.78
C MET A 233 2.08 3.83 10.27
N HIS A 234 1.93 5.15 10.21
CA HIS A 234 2.86 6.12 10.78
C HIS A 234 2.44 6.59 12.20
N SER A 235 1.46 5.93 12.82
CA SER A 235 0.97 6.26 14.16
C SER A 235 2.04 6.28 15.26
N SER A 236 3.13 5.52 15.08
CA SER A 236 4.24 5.42 16.03
C SER A 236 5.02 6.72 16.24
N TYR A 237 4.91 7.69 15.32
CA TYR A 237 5.50 9.02 15.50
C TYR A 237 4.73 9.89 16.52
N GLY A 238 3.56 9.42 16.99
CA GLY A 238 2.84 10.05 18.12
C GLY A 238 2.17 11.38 17.80
N THR A 239 2.06 11.75 16.52
CA THR A 239 1.37 12.97 16.08
C THR A 239 0.38 12.71 14.94
N PRO A 240 -0.87 13.21 15.02
CA PRO A 240 -1.86 13.01 13.97
C PRO A 240 -1.50 13.78 12.69
N TYR A 241 -0.67 14.82 12.81
CA TYR A 241 -0.15 15.58 11.67
C TYR A 241 0.71 14.70 10.76
N GLU A 242 1.49 13.79 11.35
CA GLU A 242 2.32 12.84 10.59
C GLU A 242 1.46 11.81 9.86
N MET A 243 0.44 11.28 10.52
CA MET A 243 -0.52 10.36 9.88
C MET A 243 -1.27 11.03 8.72
N ALA A 244 -1.64 12.30 8.87
CA ALA A 244 -2.28 13.08 7.83
C ALA A 244 -1.33 13.40 6.67
N TYR A 245 -0.08 13.77 6.98
CA TYR A 245 0.94 14.05 5.98
C TYR A 245 1.28 12.80 5.15
N THR A 246 1.53 11.68 5.81
CA THR A 246 1.85 10.40 5.14
C THR A 246 0.65 9.82 4.39
N PHE A 247 -0.59 10.11 4.82
CA PHE A 247 -1.77 9.85 3.99
C PHE A 247 -1.71 10.62 2.66
N LEU A 248 -1.37 11.92 2.67
CA LEU A 248 -1.30 12.77 1.48
C LEU A 248 -0.10 12.41 0.58
N ALA A 249 1.08 12.23 1.17
CA ALA A 249 2.26 11.73 0.45
C ALA A 249 1.96 10.35 -0.14
N GLY A 250 1.30 9.50 0.65
CA GLY A 250 0.94 8.15 0.25
C GLY A 250 -0.04 8.12 -0.93
N GLY A 251 -1.01 9.03 -0.95
CA GLY A 251 -1.93 9.25 -2.06
C GLY A 251 -1.25 9.80 -3.30
N THR A 252 -0.26 10.66 -3.14
CA THR A 252 0.54 11.19 -4.26
C THR A 252 1.34 10.07 -4.92
N LEU A 253 2.10 9.30 -4.13
CA LEU A 253 2.84 8.13 -4.62
C LEU A 253 1.90 7.08 -5.21
N GLY A 254 0.76 6.84 -4.56
CA GLY A 254 -0.26 5.91 -5.06
C GLY A 254 -0.84 6.32 -6.41
N TYR A 255 -1.11 7.61 -6.61
CA TYR A 255 -1.55 8.15 -7.90
C TYR A 255 -0.45 8.06 -8.97
N LEU A 256 0.81 8.39 -8.64
CA LEU A 256 1.93 8.24 -9.57
C LEU A 256 2.11 6.77 -9.99
N PHE A 257 2.01 5.84 -9.05
CA PHE A 257 2.04 4.41 -9.34
C PHE A 257 0.86 3.99 -10.22
N TYR A 258 -0.36 4.46 -9.92
CA TYR A 258 -1.53 4.17 -10.73
C TYR A 258 -1.35 4.61 -12.20
N ARG A 259 -0.82 5.82 -12.42
CA ARG A 259 -0.64 6.42 -13.75
C ARG A 259 0.52 5.82 -14.54
N THR A 260 1.63 5.51 -13.87
CA THR A 260 2.87 5.08 -14.54
C THR A 260 3.07 3.57 -14.51
N LYS A 261 2.42 2.87 -13.56
CA LYS A 261 2.64 1.46 -13.23
C LYS A 261 4.12 1.13 -12.97
N SER A 262 4.92 2.12 -12.58
CA SER A 262 6.34 1.95 -12.29
C SER A 262 6.60 1.96 -10.80
N LEU A 263 7.11 0.84 -10.29
CA LEU A 263 7.54 0.75 -8.90
C LEU A 263 8.84 1.52 -8.69
N SER A 264 9.72 1.52 -9.68
CA SER A 264 10.99 2.26 -9.68
C SER A 264 10.82 3.73 -9.33
N LEU A 265 9.82 4.39 -9.92
CA LEU A 265 9.54 5.81 -9.68
C LEU A 265 9.21 6.09 -8.22
N VAL A 266 8.24 5.35 -7.66
CA VAL A 266 7.77 5.59 -6.28
C VAL A 266 8.81 5.18 -5.25
N VAL A 267 9.58 4.12 -5.51
CA VAL A 267 10.70 3.69 -4.66
C VAL A 267 11.79 4.75 -4.61
N MET A 268 12.13 5.35 -5.75
CA MET A 268 13.14 6.39 -5.79
C MET A 268 12.67 7.65 -5.06
N ILE A 269 11.44 8.12 -5.30
CA ILE A 269 10.92 9.29 -4.59
C ILE A 269 10.91 9.02 -3.09
N HIS A 270 10.31 7.93 -2.63
CA HIS A 270 10.22 7.60 -1.22
C HIS A 270 11.60 7.38 -0.57
N GLY A 271 12.50 6.67 -1.25
CA GLY A 271 13.86 6.49 -0.77
C GLY A 271 14.60 7.82 -0.59
N PHE A 272 14.43 8.78 -1.51
CA PHE A 272 15.00 10.11 -1.36
C PHE A 272 14.34 10.92 -0.24
N ILE A 273 13.01 10.82 -0.04
CA ILE A 273 12.34 11.40 1.13
C ILE A 273 13.07 10.97 2.40
N ASN A 274 13.28 9.65 2.56
CA ASN A 274 13.92 9.09 3.74
C ASN A 274 15.40 9.50 3.88
N ILE A 275 16.16 9.59 2.78
CA ILE A 275 17.56 10.03 2.81
C ILE A 275 17.66 11.49 3.30
N PHE A 276 16.79 12.38 2.81
CA PHE A 276 16.78 13.77 3.24
C PHE A 276 16.28 13.90 4.69
N LEU A 277 15.16 13.25 5.01
CA LEU A 277 14.50 13.33 6.31
C LEU A 277 15.34 12.77 7.46
N PHE A 278 16.03 11.65 7.25
CA PHE A 278 16.79 10.97 8.31
C PHE A 278 18.31 11.16 8.22
N GLY A 279 18.80 11.71 7.12
CA GLY A 279 20.22 11.95 6.87
C GLY A 279 20.53 13.42 6.80
N LEU A 280 20.21 14.06 5.67
CA LEU A 280 20.76 15.38 5.34
C LEU A 280 20.15 16.52 6.17
N ILE A 281 18.81 16.62 6.25
CA ILE A 281 18.13 17.75 6.91
C ILE A 281 18.47 17.82 8.42
N PRO A 282 18.47 16.71 9.19
CA PRO A 282 18.84 16.77 10.60
C PRO A 282 20.28 17.21 10.87
N HIS A 283 21.21 17.01 9.92
CA HIS A 283 22.61 17.43 10.06
C HIS A 283 22.85 18.87 9.59
N LEU A 284 22.22 19.27 8.49
CA LEU A 284 22.47 20.56 7.83
C LEU A 284 21.49 21.66 8.25
N GLY A 285 20.35 21.26 8.83
CA GLY A 285 19.22 22.14 9.11
C GLY A 285 18.21 22.20 7.95
N PRO A 286 17.04 22.81 8.20
CA PRO A 286 16.03 23.05 7.17
C PRO A 286 16.60 23.82 5.97
N GLY A 287 16.10 23.54 4.77
CA GLY A 287 16.64 24.12 3.54
C GLY A 287 18.08 23.69 3.24
N LEU A 288 18.53 22.57 3.83
CA LEU A 288 19.92 22.10 3.78
C LEU A 288 20.94 23.15 4.29
N GLY A 289 20.52 24.04 5.19
CA GLY A 289 21.35 25.13 5.72
C GLY A 289 21.56 26.30 4.74
N LEU A 290 20.83 26.34 3.62
CA LEU A 290 20.85 27.43 2.64
C LEU A 290 19.82 28.53 2.93
N MET A 291 18.97 28.33 3.94
CA MET A 291 17.90 29.26 4.37
C MET A 291 18.13 29.75 5.80
#